data_AF-A0A519ZWU7-F1
#
_entry.id   AF-A0A519ZWU7-F1
#
_cell.length_a   1.000
_cell.length_b   1.000
_cell.length_c   1.000
_cell.angle_alpha   90.00
_cell.angle_beta   90.00
_cell.angle_gamma   90.00
#
_symmetry.space_group_name_H-M   'P 1'
#
loop_
_entity.id
_entity.type
_entity.pdbx_description
1 polymer ?
#
loop_
_entity_poly.entity_id
_entity_poly.type
_entity_poly.pdbx_seq_one_letter_code
_entity_poly.pdbx_strand_id
1 'polypeptide(L)'
;MSVGLLAAGSARAQPTVKEAPAGFDQPRAGIATGRLDSISYPSSTVGTVRKALVYTPPGFSAKKKYPVLYLLHGIGGDEKEWLRGGRPQVILDNLYAEGKLQPMLVVMPNGRAMPDDRAVGNIYGPDKVAAFANFEKDLLRDLI
;
A
#
# COMPACT_ATOMS: atom_id res chain seq x y z
N MET A 1 -45.65 -40.53 7.41
CA MET A 1 -45.56 -39.22 6.73
C MET A 1 -44.92 -38.24 7.67
N SER A 2 -43.72 -37.76 7.35
CA SER A 2 -43.13 -36.58 8.00
C SER A 2 -42.36 -35.82 6.94
N VAL A 3 -42.92 -34.67 6.54
CA VAL A 3 -42.29 -33.73 5.61
C VAL A 3 -41.44 -32.78 6.45
N GLY A 4 -40.12 -32.84 6.29
CA GLY A 4 -39.19 -31.90 6.91
C GLY A 4 -39.19 -30.59 6.13
N LEU A 5 -39.56 -29.50 6.80
CA LEU A 5 -39.54 -28.15 6.23
C LEU A 5 -38.09 -27.63 6.24
N LEU A 6 -37.47 -27.52 5.07
CA LEU A 6 -36.20 -26.81 4.90
C LEU A 6 -36.47 -25.31 4.94
N ALA A 7 -36.08 -24.65 6.03
CA ALA A 7 -36.07 -23.19 6.11
C ALA A 7 -34.91 -22.66 5.26
N ALA A 8 -35.22 -21.97 4.16
CA ALA A 8 -34.25 -21.23 3.38
C ALA A 8 -33.77 -20.02 4.20
N GLY A 9 -32.54 -20.09 4.70
CA GLY A 9 -31.88 -18.94 5.32
C GLY A 9 -31.60 -17.87 4.27
N SER A 10 -32.08 -16.65 4.50
CA SER A 10 -31.80 -15.51 3.63
C SER A 10 -30.29 -15.23 3.60
N ALA A 11 -29.65 -15.49 2.46
CA ALA A 11 -28.29 -15.02 2.21
C ALA A 11 -28.30 -13.49 2.18
N ARG A 12 -27.58 -12.85 3.10
CA ARG A 12 -27.33 -11.41 3.05
C ARG A 12 -26.13 -11.15 2.15
N ALA A 13 -26.37 -10.62 0.96
CA ALA A 13 -25.31 -10.03 0.15
C ALA A 13 -24.78 -8.76 0.84
N GLN A 14 -23.48 -8.51 0.76
CA GLN A 14 -22.89 -7.27 1.22
C GLN A 14 -23.49 -6.10 0.43
N PRO A 15 -23.89 -4.98 1.07
CA PRO A 15 -24.41 -3.82 0.34
C PRO A 15 -23.38 -3.37 -0.69
N THR A 16 -23.86 -2.97 -1.87
CA THR A 16 -23.03 -2.45 -2.96
C THR A 16 -22.10 -1.36 -2.43
N VAL A 17 -20.80 -1.61 -2.50
CA VAL A 17 -19.78 -0.61 -2.20
C VAL A 17 -19.98 0.53 -3.19
N LYS A 18 -20.16 1.76 -2.68
CA LYS A 18 -20.22 2.95 -3.53
C LYS A 18 -18.92 3.06 -4.30
N GLU A 19 -19.00 3.03 -5.63
CA GLU A 19 -17.83 3.17 -6.50
C GLU A 19 -17.12 4.51 -6.26
N ALA A 20 -15.80 4.51 -6.51
CA ALA A 20 -15.04 5.75 -6.49
C ALA A 20 -15.58 6.71 -7.57
N PRO A 21 -15.68 8.02 -7.28
CA PRO A 21 -16.17 8.99 -8.26
C PRO A 21 -15.32 8.98 -9.54
N ALA A 22 -15.95 9.16 -10.69
CA ALA A 22 -15.22 9.29 -11.95
C ALA A 22 -14.14 10.39 -11.86
N GLY A 23 -12.92 10.08 -12.28
CA GLY A 23 -11.81 11.02 -12.29
C GLY A 23 -11.06 11.19 -10.96
N PHE A 24 -11.39 10.42 -9.91
CA PHE A 24 -10.72 10.53 -8.61
C PHE A 24 -9.19 10.33 -8.66
N ASP A 25 -8.72 9.58 -9.66
CA ASP A 25 -7.32 9.22 -9.90
C ASP A 25 -6.66 10.05 -11.03
N GLN A 26 -7.35 11.08 -11.53
CA GLN A 26 -6.84 11.93 -12.60
C GLN A 26 -6.14 13.18 -12.05
N PRO A 27 -5.02 13.62 -12.66
CA PRO A 27 -4.31 14.81 -12.20
C PRO A 27 -5.17 16.05 -12.36
N ARG A 28 -5.15 16.93 -11.36
CA ARG A 28 -5.84 18.22 -11.40
C ARG A 28 -4.82 19.34 -11.54
N ALA A 29 -5.11 20.29 -12.42
CA ALA A 29 -4.31 21.51 -12.53
C ALA A 29 -4.63 22.47 -11.37
N GLY A 30 -3.63 23.26 -10.96
CA GLY A 30 -3.83 24.35 -9.98
C GLY A 30 -3.97 23.92 -8.52
N ILE A 31 -3.76 22.65 -8.19
CA ILE A 31 -3.70 22.17 -6.80
C ILE A 31 -2.24 22.01 -6.34
N ALA A 32 -2.02 22.11 -5.02
CA ALA A 32 -0.72 21.78 -4.44
C ALA A 32 -0.48 20.27 -4.50
N THR A 33 0.73 19.86 -4.86
CA THR A 33 1.10 18.44 -5.01
C THR A 33 2.16 18.03 -4.00
N GLY A 34 2.08 16.78 -3.57
CA GLY A 34 3.10 16.14 -2.76
C GLY A 34 4.32 15.75 -3.57
N ARG A 35 5.27 15.08 -2.90
CA ARG A 35 6.52 14.62 -3.53
C ARG A 35 6.76 13.15 -3.24
N LEU A 36 7.12 12.41 -4.28
CA LEU A 36 7.55 11.02 -4.21
C LEU A 36 9.08 10.94 -4.23
N ASP A 37 9.63 10.16 -3.31
CA ASP A 37 11.06 9.86 -3.22
C ASP A 37 11.30 8.36 -3.11
N SER A 38 12.43 7.91 -3.63
CA SER A 38 12.96 6.59 -3.32
C SER A 38 13.94 6.69 -2.17
N ILE A 39 13.78 5.82 -1.17
CA ILE A 39 14.74 5.65 -0.08
C ILE A 39 15.36 4.25 -0.16
N SER A 40 16.54 4.11 0.45
CA SER A 40 17.19 2.83 0.68
C SER A 40 17.54 2.71 2.16
N TYR A 41 17.37 1.52 2.72
CA TYR A 41 17.64 1.25 4.13
C TYR A 41 18.34 -0.09 4.29
N PRO A 42 19.32 -0.20 5.21
CA PRO A 42 19.93 -1.48 5.54
C PRO A 42 18.90 -2.34 6.30
N SER A 43 18.73 -3.59 5.88
CA SER A 43 17.90 -4.56 6.61
C SER A 43 18.77 -5.61 7.27
N SER A 44 18.79 -5.60 8.59
CA SER A 44 19.38 -6.68 9.39
C SER A 44 18.55 -7.97 9.31
N THR A 45 17.24 -7.86 9.03
CA THR A 45 16.34 -9.01 8.89
C THR A 45 16.70 -9.88 7.69
N VAL A 46 17.12 -9.31 6.57
CA VAL A 46 17.46 -10.06 5.35
C VAL A 46 18.93 -9.94 4.91
N GLY A 47 19.73 -9.14 5.62
CA GLY A 47 21.15 -8.99 5.37
C GLY A 47 21.50 -8.24 4.09
N THR A 48 20.62 -7.36 3.59
CA THR A 48 20.85 -6.56 2.39
C THR A 48 20.21 -5.17 2.50
N VAL A 49 20.53 -4.27 1.57
CA VAL A 49 19.88 -2.96 1.44
C VAL A 49 18.56 -3.14 0.69
N ARG A 50 17.47 -2.66 1.29
CA ARG A 50 16.12 -2.70 0.72
C ARG A 50 15.66 -1.29 0.32
N LYS A 51 14.58 -1.22 -0.46
CA LYS A 51 14.04 0.03 -1.00
C LYS A 51 12.58 0.23 -0.60
N ALA A 52 12.21 1.49 -0.45
CA ALA A 52 10.83 1.93 -0.32
C ALA A 52 10.62 3.24 -1.09
N LEU A 53 9.39 3.50 -1.51
CA LEU A 53 8.96 4.82 -1.92
C LEU A 53 8.32 5.56 -0.74
N VAL A 54 8.56 6.85 -0.64
CA VAL A 54 7.94 7.73 0.36
C VAL A 54 7.25 8.88 -0.36
N TYR A 55 5.97 9.04 -0.09
CA TYR A 55 5.21 10.23 -0.44
C TYR A 55 5.18 11.18 0.75
N THR A 56 5.53 12.44 0.50
CA THR A 56 5.40 13.56 1.43
C THR A 56 4.25 14.46 0.98
N PRO A 57 3.36 14.89 1.90
CA PRO A 57 2.17 15.66 1.53
C PRO A 57 2.54 17.10 1.09
N PRO A 58 1.64 17.80 0.39
CA PRO A 58 1.83 19.22 0.09
C PRO A 58 2.15 20.02 1.36
N GLY A 59 3.15 20.89 1.29
CA GLY A 59 3.60 21.67 2.46
C GLY A 59 4.33 20.86 3.54
N PHE A 60 4.87 19.69 3.19
CA PHE A 60 5.73 18.90 4.08
C PHE A 60 6.85 19.74 4.72
N SER A 61 7.08 19.53 6.01
CA SER A 61 8.16 20.13 6.75
C SER A 61 8.79 19.11 7.69
N ALA A 62 10.12 18.97 7.62
CA ALA A 62 10.86 18.08 8.53
C ALA A 62 10.75 18.47 10.02
N LYS A 63 10.25 19.68 10.33
CA LYS A 63 10.04 20.16 11.70
C LYS A 63 8.70 19.70 12.30
N LYS A 64 7.81 19.10 11.51
CA LYS A 64 6.50 18.61 11.94
C LYS A 64 6.48 17.09 12.00
N LYS A 65 5.70 16.55 12.94
CA LYS A 65 5.38 15.11 12.99
C LYS A 65 4.14 14.84 12.16
N TYR A 66 4.12 13.70 11.49
CA TYR A 66 3.02 13.26 10.65
C TYR A 66 2.65 11.81 11.01
N PRO A 67 1.37 11.43 10.96
CA PRO A 67 1.00 10.02 10.89
C PRO A 67 1.59 9.39 9.62
N VAL A 68 1.77 8.07 9.65
CA VAL A 68 2.36 7.31 8.54
C VAL A 68 1.40 6.20 8.13
N LEU A 69 1.12 6.14 6.82
CA LEU A 69 0.43 5.02 6.19
C LEU A 69 1.47 4.14 5.49
N TYR A 70 1.56 2.87 5.88
CA TYR A 70 2.33 1.86 5.15
C TYR A 70 1.42 1.16 4.14
N LEU A 71 1.63 1.44 2.87
CA LEU A 71 0.79 0.99 1.77
C LEU A 71 1.45 -0.17 1.02
N LEU A 72 0.99 -1.39 1.30
CA LEU A 72 1.61 -2.63 0.80
C LEU A 72 1.01 -3.06 -0.55
N HIS A 73 1.86 -3.67 -1.38
CA HIS A 73 1.46 -4.29 -2.64
C HIS A 73 1.12 -5.78 -2.46
N GLY A 74 0.51 -6.38 -3.48
CA GLY A 74 0.20 -7.82 -3.52
C GLY A 74 1.36 -8.69 -4.04
N ILE A 75 1.11 -9.99 -4.14
CA ILE A 75 2.06 -10.94 -4.74
C ILE A 75 2.38 -10.51 -6.19
N GLY A 76 3.67 -10.59 -6.56
CA GLY A 76 4.16 -10.16 -7.89
C GLY A 76 4.56 -8.68 -7.98
N GLY A 77 4.05 -7.81 -7.09
CA GLY A 77 4.40 -6.39 -7.06
C GLY A 77 5.77 -6.08 -6.44
N ASP A 78 6.13 -4.81 -6.36
CA ASP A 78 7.31 -4.28 -5.66
C ASP A 78 6.95 -2.89 -5.06
N GLU A 79 7.93 -2.13 -4.57
CA GLU A 79 7.71 -0.80 -3.99
C GLU A 79 7.04 0.20 -4.95
N LYS A 80 7.06 -0.08 -6.26
CA LYS A 80 6.50 0.77 -7.32
C LYS A 80 5.15 0.27 -7.85
N GLU A 81 4.63 -0.86 -7.37
CA GLU A 81 3.40 -1.47 -7.90
C GLU A 81 2.21 -0.50 -7.87
N TRP A 82 2.04 0.22 -6.76
CA TRP A 82 0.98 1.22 -6.63
C TRP A 82 1.09 2.34 -7.68
N LEU A 83 2.30 2.70 -8.13
CA LEU A 83 2.47 3.71 -9.18
C LEU A 83 2.07 3.20 -10.57
N ARG A 84 2.17 1.88 -10.82
CA ARG A 84 1.84 1.27 -12.12
C ARG A 84 0.33 1.20 -12.37
N GLY A 85 -0.46 0.94 -11.33
CA GLY A 85 -1.91 0.72 -11.49
C GLY A 85 -2.82 1.58 -10.60
N GLY A 86 -2.30 2.15 -9.51
CA GLY A 86 -3.12 2.83 -8.50
C GLY A 86 -2.99 4.35 -8.45
N ARG A 87 -1.91 4.93 -8.96
CA ARG A 87 -1.64 6.38 -8.95
C ARG A 87 -1.88 7.05 -7.57
N PRO A 88 -1.39 6.46 -6.46
CA PRO A 88 -1.71 6.91 -5.10
C PRO A 88 -1.40 8.39 -4.88
N GLN A 89 -0.32 8.91 -5.47
CA GLN A 89 0.06 10.32 -5.37
C GLN A 89 -1.03 11.26 -5.89
N VAL A 90 -1.70 10.89 -6.99
CA VAL A 90 -2.76 11.72 -7.58
C VAL A 90 -4.00 11.70 -6.69
N ILE A 91 -4.36 10.52 -6.19
CA ILE A 91 -5.50 10.36 -5.27
C ILE A 91 -5.26 11.16 -3.99
N LEU A 92 -4.06 11.06 -3.42
CA LEU A 92 -3.66 11.79 -2.23
C LEU A 92 -3.70 13.30 -2.46
N ASP A 93 -3.10 13.80 -3.55
CA ASP A 93 -3.12 15.22 -3.92
C ASP A 93 -4.56 15.75 -4.05
N ASN A 94 -5.41 15.01 -4.75
CA ASN A 94 -6.82 15.37 -4.94
C ASN A 94 -7.57 15.44 -3.61
N LEU A 95 -7.36 14.47 -2.73
CA LEU A 95 -7.99 14.45 -1.41
C LEU A 95 -7.45 15.54 -0.48
N TYR A 96 -6.17 15.94 -0.61
CA TYR A 96 -5.61 17.09 0.11
C TYR A 96 -6.21 18.40 -0.37
N ALA A 97 -6.35 18.59 -1.68
CA ALA A 97 -6.98 19.77 -2.26
C ALA A 97 -8.45 19.94 -1.82
N GLU A 98 -9.12 18.83 -1.52
CA GLU A 98 -10.49 18.80 -1.01
C GLU A 98 -10.60 18.88 0.51
N GLY A 99 -9.47 18.92 1.24
CA GLY A 99 -9.46 18.95 2.71
C GLY A 99 -9.99 17.67 3.36
N LYS A 100 -9.97 16.53 2.64
CA LYS A 100 -10.51 15.24 3.09
C LYS A 100 -9.49 14.37 3.83
N LEU A 101 -8.21 14.75 3.82
CA LEU A 101 -7.15 14.03 4.50
C LEU A 101 -6.39 14.95 5.46
N GLN A 102 -6.03 14.39 6.61
CA GLN A 102 -4.95 14.96 7.41
C GLN A 102 -3.61 14.74 6.69
N PRO A 103 -2.68 15.71 6.73
CA PRO A 103 -1.32 15.52 6.18
C PRO A 103 -0.67 14.27 6.79
N MET A 104 -0.19 13.36 5.94
CA MET A 104 0.44 12.10 6.36
C MET A 104 1.58 11.74 5.41
N LEU A 105 2.55 10.98 5.91
CA LEU A 105 3.52 10.29 5.04
C LEU A 105 2.88 9.00 4.54
N VAL A 106 3.14 8.64 3.28
CA VAL A 106 2.76 7.32 2.76
C VAL A 106 4.02 6.59 2.32
N VAL A 107 4.31 5.47 2.96
CA VAL A 107 5.49 4.64 2.67
C VAL A 107 5.01 3.40 1.92
N MET A 108 5.58 3.16 0.74
CA MET A 108 5.32 1.99 -0.09
C MET A 108 6.60 1.15 -0.15
N PRO A 109 6.80 0.20 0.76
CA PRO A 109 7.96 -0.70 0.75
C PRO A 109 7.75 -1.88 -0.20
N ASN A 110 8.84 -2.56 -0.56
CA ASN A 110 8.72 -3.92 -1.10
C ASN A 110 8.35 -4.87 0.06
N GLY A 111 7.23 -5.58 -0.06
CA GLY A 111 6.74 -6.53 0.95
C GLY A 111 7.44 -7.88 0.94
N ARG A 112 8.30 -8.19 -0.05
CA ARG A 112 9.08 -9.44 -0.09
C ARG A 112 10.41 -9.27 0.64
N ALA A 113 10.44 -9.58 1.94
CA ALA A 113 11.66 -9.51 2.74
C ALA A 113 12.52 -10.78 2.55
N MET A 114 13.37 -10.75 1.52
CA MET A 114 14.40 -11.76 1.24
C MET A 114 15.59 -11.15 0.47
N PRO A 115 16.76 -11.82 0.39
CA PRO A 115 17.93 -11.26 -0.30
C PRO A 115 17.72 -10.93 -1.79
N ASP A 116 17.03 -11.80 -2.55
CA ASP A 116 16.58 -11.52 -3.92
C ASP A 116 15.06 -11.32 -3.93
N ASP A 117 14.67 -10.06 -3.77
CA ASP A 117 13.29 -9.62 -3.62
C ASP A 117 12.56 -9.36 -4.96
N ARG A 118 13.18 -9.71 -6.10
CA ARG A 118 12.57 -9.61 -7.42
C ARG A 118 11.45 -10.64 -7.61
N ALA A 119 10.42 -10.25 -8.36
CA ALA A 119 9.30 -11.10 -8.74
C ALA A 119 9.66 -12.05 -9.90
N VAL A 120 10.56 -13.00 -9.67
CA VAL A 120 11.03 -13.96 -10.68
C VAL A 120 10.80 -15.40 -10.24
N GLY A 121 10.71 -16.31 -11.22
CA GLY A 121 10.46 -17.73 -10.99
C GLY A 121 9.04 -18.01 -10.51
N ASN A 122 8.87 -19.04 -9.67
CA ASN A 122 7.58 -19.33 -9.04
C ASN A 122 7.30 -18.31 -7.94
N ILE A 123 6.57 -17.24 -8.26
CA ILE A 123 6.22 -16.17 -7.30
C ILE A 123 5.30 -16.64 -6.16
N TYR A 124 4.74 -17.85 -6.27
CA TYR A 124 3.95 -18.52 -5.23
C TYR A 124 4.75 -19.64 -4.52
N GLY A 125 6.05 -19.73 -4.77
CA GLY A 125 6.95 -20.67 -4.09
C GLY A 125 6.97 -20.44 -2.57
N PRO A 126 7.23 -21.50 -1.78
CA PRO A 126 7.18 -21.41 -0.32
C PRO A 126 8.16 -20.39 0.26
N ASP A 127 9.32 -20.22 -0.38
CA ASP A 127 10.32 -19.19 -0.05
C ASP A 127 9.78 -17.77 -0.28
N LYS A 128 9.10 -17.55 -1.41
CA LYS A 128 8.50 -16.25 -1.77
C LYS A 128 7.35 -15.88 -0.84
N VAL A 129 6.52 -16.85 -0.47
CA VAL A 129 5.44 -16.66 0.51
C VAL A 129 6.02 -16.36 1.90
N ALA A 130 7.03 -17.12 2.34
CA ALA A 130 7.70 -16.88 3.62
C ALA A 130 8.35 -15.49 3.70
N ALA A 131 8.86 -14.97 2.57
CA ALA A 131 9.41 -13.62 2.51
C ALA A 131 8.38 -12.52 2.86
N PHE A 132 7.10 -12.70 2.50
CA PHE A 132 6.04 -11.77 2.91
C PHE A 132 5.74 -11.86 4.41
N ALA A 133 5.81 -13.05 5.01
CA ALA A 133 5.68 -13.20 6.46
C ALA A 133 6.87 -12.57 7.21
N ASN A 134 8.07 -12.67 6.65
CA ASN A 134 9.27 -12.06 7.23
C ASN A 134 9.24 -10.53 7.20
N PHE A 135 8.41 -9.93 6.34
CA PHE A 135 8.33 -8.47 6.20
C PHE A 135 7.85 -7.77 7.46
N GLU A 136 7.06 -8.42 8.32
CA GLU A 136 6.69 -7.84 9.62
C GLU A 136 7.94 -7.51 10.46
N LYS A 137 8.94 -8.41 10.47
CA LYS A 137 10.20 -8.19 11.19
C LYS A 137 11.02 -7.09 10.54
N ASP A 138 11.11 -7.11 9.21
CA ASP A 138 11.83 -6.08 8.45
C ASP A 138 11.24 -4.69 8.70
N LEU A 139 9.91 -4.59 8.65
CA LEU A 139 9.18 -3.36 8.93
C LEU A 139 9.51 -2.84 10.33
N LEU A 140 9.31 -3.67 11.36
CA LEU A 140 9.40 -3.25 12.76
C LEU A 140 10.83 -3.03 13.27
N ARG A 141 11.84 -3.63 12.63
CA ARG A 141 13.24 -3.55 13.08
C ARG A 141 14.12 -2.64 12.25
N ASP A 142 13.84 -2.57 10.95
CA ASP A 142 14.77 -1.98 9.99
C ASP A 142 14.21 -0.74 9.28
N LEU A 143 12.88 -0.67 9.09
CA LEU A 143 12.25 0.45 8.36
C LEU A 143 11.67 1.55 9.27
N ILE A 144 11.23 1.23 10.49
CA ILE A 144 10.57 2.19 11.42
C ILE A 144 11.36 2.49 12.68
#